data_AF-A0A258DPQ4-F1
#
_entry.id   AF-A0A258DPQ4-F1
#
_cell.length_a   1.000
_cell.length_b   1.000
_cell.length_c   1.000
_cell.angle_alpha   90.00
_cell.angle_beta   90.00
_cell.angle_gamma   90.00
#
_symmetry.space_group_name_H-M   'P 1'
#
loop_
_entity.id
_entity.type
_entity.pdbx_description
1 polymer ?
#
loop_
_entity_poly.entity_id
_entity_poly.type
_entity_poly.pdbx_seq_one_letter_code
_entity_poly.pdbx_strand_id
1 'polypeptide(L)'
;MVEAYYDADITYSYGVGGSNGGRHAMIAASRLPESFDGLLVGYPGFNLPKAAIQHAWDVQGFLSVADTVAESFSPDDLAVVAKGVLAACDGLDNLEDGLINAVDACQATFDIDTLTCADGSSAACLTPLQVAALAKIHAGPTNSKGEQLYSPWAWDSGIASSDWRFWKLESAIPPWGNGSLIMVMGSASLAQIFTTPPTAVAGTPEALLDYLRSFNFDTDAPKIFATDATFTESAMDVMTPPGADDPELAELRDAGGKMIVFHGVSDPVFSVLDTTEWYRRLDANNGDAAEDFVRFYRVPGMNHGASGPTTTDFDFFSALVDWVENGTAPEAIEAAVMAENAEANAAGLAGVTRKLCPFPLVATYVEGDASAAESFACQ
;
A
#
# COMPACT_ATOMS: atom_id res chain seq x y z
N MET A 1 -5.97 -2.13 34.57
CA MET A 1 -6.48 -3.52 34.58
C MET A 1 -5.33 -4.52 34.62
N VAL A 2 -4.37 -4.42 33.70
CA VAL A 2 -3.18 -5.31 33.64
C VAL A 2 -2.36 -5.22 34.93
N GLU A 3 -1.88 -4.03 35.31
CA GLU A 3 -1.04 -3.85 36.50
C GLU A 3 -1.73 -4.33 37.78
N ALA A 4 -3.01 -3.96 37.95
CA ALA A 4 -3.81 -4.42 39.09
C ALA A 4 -4.02 -5.94 39.13
N TYR A 5 -4.01 -6.62 37.98
CA TYR A 5 -4.14 -8.08 37.91
C TYR A 5 -2.81 -8.78 38.23
N TYR A 6 -1.69 -8.22 37.76
CA TYR A 6 -0.35 -8.81 37.93
C TYR A 6 0.43 -8.30 39.15
N ASP A 7 -0.07 -7.26 39.83
CA ASP A 7 0.62 -6.56 40.94
C ASP A 7 2.03 -6.10 40.56
N ALA A 8 2.17 -5.62 39.31
CA ALA A 8 3.42 -5.16 38.73
C ALA A 8 3.15 -4.08 37.67
N ASP A 9 4.04 -3.09 37.59
CA ASP A 9 3.98 -2.03 36.56
C ASP A 9 4.25 -2.62 35.17
N ILE A 10 3.66 -2.03 34.13
CA ILE A 10 3.96 -2.40 32.75
C ILE A 10 5.38 -1.92 32.42
N THR A 11 6.27 -2.84 32.01
CA THR A 11 7.64 -2.48 31.61
C THR A 11 7.69 -1.84 30.23
N TYR A 12 6.97 -2.41 29.26
CA TYR A 12 6.87 -1.91 27.88
C TYR A 12 5.47 -2.13 27.33
N SER A 13 5.03 -1.23 26.45
CA SER A 13 3.74 -1.22 25.77
C SER A 13 3.94 -1.18 24.26
N TYR A 14 3.33 -2.11 23.54
CA TYR A 14 3.45 -2.23 22.08
C TYR A 14 2.11 -2.09 21.38
N GLY A 15 2.08 -1.33 20.29
CA GLY A 15 0.94 -1.22 19.39
C GLY A 15 1.27 -1.88 18.05
N VAL A 16 0.44 -2.82 17.59
CA VAL A 16 0.66 -3.54 16.33
C VAL A 16 -0.59 -3.49 15.49
N GLY A 17 -0.46 -3.11 14.22
CA GLY A 17 -1.60 -3.10 13.32
C GLY A 17 -1.22 -3.00 11.85
N GLY A 18 -1.97 -3.72 11.02
CA GLY A 18 -1.96 -3.59 9.56
C GLY A 18 -3.15 -2.77 9.07
N SER A 19 -3.07 -2.15 7.89
CA SER A 19 -4.19 -1.49 7.21
C SER A 19 -4.77 -0.34 8.05
N ASN A 20 -6.07 -0.36 8.37
CA ASN A 20 -6.67 0.58 9.32
C ASN A 20 -6.07 0.48 10.73
N GLY A 21 -5.56 -0.69 11.13
CA GLY A 21 -4.75 -0.84 12.34
C GLY A 21 -3.41 -0.12 12.24
N GLY A 22 -2.77 -0.14 11.07
CA GLY A 22 -1.55 0.63 10.81
C GLY A 22 -1.80 2.13 10.90
N ARG A 23 -2.92 2.61 10.34
CA ARG A 23 -3.40 3.99 10.57
C ARG A 23 -3.56 4.30 12.06
N HIS A 24 -4.22 3.43 12.83
CA HIS A 24 -4.39 3.65 14.27
C HIS A 24 -3.05 3.73 15.00
N ALA A 25 -2.07 2.91 14.62
CA ALA A 25 -0.73 2.97 15.17
C ALA A 25 -0.05 4.32 14.82
N MET A 26 -0.18 4.83 13.59
CA MET A 26 0.32 6.17 13.24
C MET A 26 -0.43 7.31 13.96
N ILE A 27 -1.72 7.14 14.24
CA ILE A 27 -2.48 8.08 15.08
C ILE A 27 -1.97 8.04 16.52
N ALA A 28 -1.71 6.85 17.06
CA ALA A 28 -1.14 6.69 18.38
C ALA A 28 0.25 7.33 18.46
N ALA A 29 1.10 7.13 17.46
CA ALA A 29 2.40 7.80 17.34
C ALA A 29 2.29 9.33 17.42
N SER A 30 1.23 9.90 16.83
CA SER A 30 1.06 11.35 16.72
C SER A 30 0.26 11.99 17.86
N ARG A 31 -0.62 11.23 18.53
CA ARG A 31 -1.55 11.75 19.56
C ARG A 31 -1.32 11.19 20.95
N LEU A 32 -0.66 10.04 21.05
CA LEU A 32 -0.45 9.27 22.28
C LEU A 32 1.02 8.83 22.42
N PRO A 33 1.99 9.76 22.30
CA PRO A 33 3.42 9.42 22.17
C PRO A 33 3.99 8.69 23.39
N GLU A 34 3.38 8.83 24.57
CA GLU A 34 3.81 8.16 25.82
C GLU A 34 3.05 6.84 26.10
N SER A 35 2.08 6.46 25.26
CA SER A 35 1.26 5.25 25.50
C SER A 35 1.87 3.95 24.98
N PHE A 36 2.87 4.06 24.10
CA PHE A 36 3.53 2.93 23.45
C PHE A 36 5.02 3.20 23.32
N ASP A 37 5.83 2.23 23.74
CA ASP A 37 7.28 2.25 23.56
C ASP A 37 7.66 1.77 22.16
N GLY A 38 6.84 0.88 21.56
CA GLY A 38 7.05 0.35 20.23
C GLY A 38 5.77 0.30 19.39
N LEU A 39 5.84 0.74 18.13
CA LEU A 39 4.74 0.68 17.17
C LEU A 39 5.14 -0.10 15.91
N LEU A 40 4.42 -1.17 15.60
CA LEU A 40 4.55 -1.90 14.34
C LEU A 40 3.39 -1.56 13.40
N VAL A 41 3.74 -0.93 12.29
CA VAL A 41 2.81 -0.31 11.33
C VAL A 41 2.89 -1.03 9.99
N GLY A 42 1.93 -1.91 9.70
CA GLY A 42 1.83 -2.58 8.40
C GLY A 42 0.90 -1.83 7.44
N TYR A 43 1.36 -1.60 6.21
CA TYR A 43 0.59 -1.10 5.05
C TYR A 43 -0.48 -0.08 5.46
N PRO A 44 -0.07 1.08 6.04
CA PRO A 44 -0.99 1.94 6.76
C PRO A 44 -1.90 2.76 5.85
N GLY A 45 -3.20 2.70 6.12
CA GLY A 45 -4.19 3.60 5.51
C GLY A 45 -4.22 4.99 6.16
N PHE A 46 -3.08 5.65 6.31
CA PHE A 46 -2.98 6.90 7.08
C PHE A 46 -3.71 8.08 6.42
N ASN A 47 -3.91 8.03 5.10
CA ASN A 47 -4.69 8.97 4.31
C ASN A 47 -6.01 8.36 3.79
N LEU A 48 -6.72 7.58 4.61
CA LEU A 48 -7.93 6.83 4.22
C LEU A 48 -8.95 7.62 3.38
N PRO A 49 -9.35 8.87 3.73
CA PRO A 49 -10.30 9.63 2.90
C PRO A 49 -9.75 9.98 1.51
N LYS A 50 -8.45 10.27 1.38
CA LYS A 50 -7.80 10.49 0.07
C LYS A 50 -7.71 9.18 -0.72
N ALA A 51 -7.35 8.08 -0.08
CA ALA A 51 -7.38 6.74 -0.70
C ALA A 51 -8.78 6.39 -1.22
N ALA A 52 -9.84 6.80 -0.49
CA ALA A 52 -11.20 6.59 -0.95
C ALA A 52 -11.57 7.39 -2.21
N ILE A 53 -10.94 8.54 -2.48
CA ILE A 53 -11.08 9.25 -3.76
C ILE A 53 -10.50 8.40 -4.91
N GLN A 54 -9.39 7.67 -4.68
CA GLN A 54 -8.86 6.73 -5.67
C GLN A 54 -9.92 5.70 -6.07
N HIS A 55 -10.76 5.23 -5.15
CA HIS A 55 -11.78 4.22 -5.47
C HIS A 55 -12.70 4.66 -6.62
N ALA A 56 -13.12 5.92 -6.63
CA ALA A 56 -13.89 6.48 -7.73
C ALA A 56 -13.08 6.59 -9.02
N TRP A 57 -11.81 6.99 -8.90
CA TRP A 57 -10.89 7.12 -10.02
C TRP A 57 -10.63 5.78 -10.72
N ASP A 58 -10.40 4.73 -9.92
CA ASP A 58 -10.24 3.34 -10.35
C ASP A 58 -11.48 2.87 -11.10
N VAL A 59 -12.66 2.98 -10.49
CA VAL A 59 -13.92 2.56 -11.10
C VAL A 59 -14.16 3.27 -12.42
N GLN A 60 -13.97 4.59 -12.50
CA GLN A 60 -14.13 5.33 -13.75
C GLN A 60 -13.07 4.96 -14.80
N GLY A 61 -11.86 4.62 -14.38
CA GLY A 61 -10.79 4.09 -15.24
C GLY A 61 -11.17 2.73 -15.83
N PHE A 62 -11.56 1.77 -14.99
CA PHE A 62 -11.97 0.44 -15.42
C PHE A 62 -13.20 0.46 -16.34
N LEU A 63 -14.19 1.29 -16.02
CA LEU A 63 -15.38 1.44 -16.85
C LEU A 63 -15.14 2.14 -18.20
N SER A 64 -13.96 2.74 -18.40
CA SER A 64 -13.57 3.25 -19.73
C SER A 64 -13.13 2.12 -20.68
N VAL A 65 -12.85 0.94 -20.14
CA VAL A 65 -12.42 -0.25 -20.88
C VAL A 65 -13.60 -1.18 -21.19
N ALA A 66 -14.50 -1.39 -20.24
CA ALA A 66 -15.63 -2.32 -20.35
C ALA A 66 -16.88 -1.82 -19.59
N ASP A 67 -18.02 -2.44 -19.84
CA ASP A 67 -19.31 -2.06 -19.21
C ASP A 67 -19.34 -2.37 -17.70
N THR A 68 -18.55 -3.34 -17.26
CA THR A 68 -18.38 -3.71 -15.85
C THR A 68 -16.91 -3.62 -15.43
N VAL A 69 -16.69 -3.37 -14.14
CA VAL A 69 -15.33 -3.27 -13.57
C VAL A 69 -14.57 -4.60 -13.73
N ALA A 70 -15.22 -5.73 -13.48
CA ALA A 70 -14.61 -7.06 -13.57
C ALA A 70 -14.13 -7.42 -14.99
N GLU A 71 -14.86 -6.99 -16.03
CA GLU A 71 -14.55 -7.28 -17.43
C GLU A 71 -13.44 -6.37 -18.02
N SER A 72 -13.01 -5.34 -17.28
CA SER A 72 -11.99 -4.41 -17.77
C SER A 72 -10.61 -5.07 -17.95
N PHE A 73 -10.27 -6.02 -17.09
CA PHE A 73 -9.02 -6.78 -17.15
C PHE A 73 -9.26 -8.23 -16.76
N SER A 74 -8.95 -9.16 -17.65
CA SER A 74 -8.87 -10.57 -17.34
C SER A 74 -7.61 -10.89 -16.50
N PRO A 75 -7.54 -12.07 -15.87
CA PRO A 75 -6.30 -12.53 -15.24
C PRO A 75 -5.12 -12.56 -16.22
N ASP A 76 -5.36 -12.94 -17.48
CA ASP A 76 -4.31 -12.98 -18.52
C ASP A 76 -3.82 -11.57 -18.87
N ASP A 77 -4.69 -10.56 -18.89
CA ASP A 77 -4.28 -9.17 -19.12
C ASP A 77 -3.34 -8.67 -18.01
N LEU A 78 -3.68 -8.94 -16.74
CA LEU A 78 -2.81 -8.56 -15.62
C LEU A 78 -1.50 -9.37 -15.60
N ALA A 79 -1.53 -10.63 -16.05
CA ALA A 79 -0.31 -11.42 -16.23
C ALA A 79 0.59 -10.83 -17.33
N VAL A 80 0.03 -10.24 -18.39
CA VAL A 80 0.80 -9.46 -19.38
C VAL A 80 1.47 -8.26 -18.71
N VAL A 81 0.76 -7.53 -17.84
CA VAL A 81 1.35 -6.41 -17.10
C VAL A 81 2.50 -6.88 -16.21
N ALA A 82 2.27 -7.85 -15.33
CA ALA A 82 3.28 -8.34 -14.40
C ALA A 82 4.54 -8.84 -15.14
N LYS A 83 4.36 -9.57 -16.24
CA LYS A 83 5.48 -10.02 -17.08
C LYS A 83 6.22 -8.85 -17.74
N GLY A 84 5.48 -7.84 -18.19
CA GLY A 84 6.06 -6.61 -18.76
C GLY A 84 6.91 -5.85 -17.74
N VAL A 85 6.41 -5.71 -16.51
CA VAL A 85 7.15 -5.07 -15.41
C VAL A 85 8.41 -5.87 -15.09
N LEU A 86 8.31 -7.20 -14.91
CA LEU A 86 9.48 -8.06 -14.67
C LEU A 86 10.51 -7.95 -15.79
N ALA A 87 10.08 -7.99 -17.06
CA ALA A 87 11.00 -7.88 -18.19
C ALA A 87 11.77 -6.54 -18.22
N ALA A 88 11.20 -5.48 -17.65
CA ALA A 88 11.86 -4.18 -17.55
C ALA A 88 12.69 -4.01 -16.27
N CYS A 89 12.29 -4.69 -15.18
CA CYS A 89 12.71 -4.32 -13.84
C CYS A 89 13.44 -5.39 -13.03
N ASP A 90 13.24 -6.69 -13.31
CA ASP A 90 13.72 -7.80 -12.49
C ASP A 90 15.24 -7.71 -12.29
N GLY A 91 16.00 -7.63 -13.38
CA GLY A 91 17.47 -7.51 -13.33
C GLY A 91 18.06 -6.20 -12.79
N LEU A 92 17.24 -5.23 -12.35
CA LEU A 92 17.75 -3.93 -11.85
C LEU A 92 18.44 -4.02 -10.49
N ASP A 93 18.26 -5.12 -9.76
CA ASP A 93 18.94 -5.42 -8.50
C ASP A 93 20.05 -6.48 -8.63
N ASN A 94 20.57 -6.63 -9.86
CA ASN A 94 21.61 -7.56 -10.30
C ASN A 94 21.22 -9.04 -10.36
N LEU A 95 19.93 -9.37 -10.31
CA LEU A 95 19.45 -10.74 -10.47
C LEU A 95 18.09 -10.79 -11.17
N GLU A 96 17.87 -11.76 -12.05
CA GLU A 96 16.55 -12.04 -12.62
C GLU A 96 15.95 -13.24 -11.89
N ASP A 97 15.01 -13.00 -10.98
CA ASP A 97 14.46 -14.03 -10.11
C ASP A 97 12.95 -13.88 -9.82
N GLY A 98 12.30 -12.90 -10.44
CA GLY A 98 10.88 -12.65 -10.27
C GLY A 98 10.53 -11.69 -9.13
N LEU A 99 11.52 -11.16 -8.40
CA LEU A 99 11.32 -10.14 -7.35
C LEU A 99 11.97 -8.82 -7.75
N ILE A 100 11.21 -7.73 -7.68
CA ILE A 100 11.69 -6.39 -8.05
C ILE A 100 12.15 -5.65 -6.80
N ASN A 101 13.38 -5.90 -6.33
CA ASN A 101 13.91 -5.25 -5.13
C ASN A 101 14.25 -3.78 -5.39
N ALA A 102 14.73 -3.45 -6.60
CA ALA A 102 15.06 -2.09 -7.01
C ALA A 102 13.81 -1.25 -7.37
N VAL A 103 12.90 -1.06 -6.41
CA VAL A 103 11.57 -0.45 -6.59
C VAL A 103 11.64 0.91 -7.30
N ASP A 104 12.48 1.84 -6.83
CA ASP A 104 12.58 3.19 -7.41
C ASP A 104 13.14 3.16 -8.85
N ALA A 105 14.12 2.28 -9.11
CA ALA A 105 14.68 2.12 -10.44
C ALA A 105 13.65 1.52 -11.41
N CYS A 106 12.81 0.60 -10.94
CA CYS A 106 11.71 0.06 -11.73
C CYS A 106 10.71 1.14 -12.14
N GLN A 107 10.32 2.02 -11.21
CA GLN A 107 9.39 3.11 -11.52
C GLN A 107 9.95 4.10 -12.56
N ALA A 108 11.27 4.26 -12.61
CA ALA A 108 11.95 5.09 -13.60
C ALA A 108 12.14 4.39 -14.96
N THR A 109 12.03 3.06 -15.00
CA THR A 109 12.38 2.23 -16.18
C THR A 109 11.14 1.70 -16.89
N PHE A 110 10.14 1.23 -16.16
CA PHE A 110 8.95 0.63 -16.73
C PHE A 110 8.03 1.69 -17.33
N ASP A 111 7.58 1.43 -18.56
CA ASP A 111 6.61 2.24 -19.27
C ASP A 111 5.49 1.34 -19.79
N ILE A 112 4.27 1.54 -19.30
CA ILE A 112 3.08 0.74 -19.65
C ILE A 112 2.73 0.84 -21.13
N ASP A 113 3.09 1.94 -21.81
CA ASP A 113 2.83 2.13 -23.24
C ASP A 113 3.55 1.07 -24.10
N THR A 114 4.65 0.51 -23.59
CA THR A 114 5.40 -0.58 -24.24
C THR A 114 4.58 -1.87 -24.39
N LEU A 115 3.51 -2.03 -23.61
CA LEU A 115 2.64 -3.21 -23.66
C LEU A 115 1.48 -3.07 -24.66
N THR A 116 1.37 -1.95 -25.37
CA THR A 116 0.28 -1.71 -26.32
C THR A 116 0.35 -2.69 -27.50
N CYS A 117 -0.77 -3.32 -27.84
CA CYS A 117 -0.86 -4.20 -29.00
C CYS A 117 -0.51 -3.51 -30.31
N ALA A 118 0.38 -4.12 -31.08
CA ALA A 118 0.60 -3.77 -32.49
C ALA A 118 -0.61 -4.19 -33.34
N ASP A 119 -0.83 -3.48 -34.47
CA ASP A 119 -1.95 -3.73 -35.38
C ASP A 119 -2.07 -5.22 -35.77
N GLY A 120 -3.19 -5.84 -35.42
CA GLY A 120 -3.49 -7.24 -35.74
C GLY A 120 -2.91 -8.30 -34.79
N SER A 121 -2.22 -7.90 -33.72
CA SER A 121 -1.82 -8.79 -32.62
C SER A 121 -2.79 -8.69 -31.44
N SER A 122 -3.08 -9.81 -30.78
CA SER A 122 -3.89 -9.86 -29.56
C SER A 122 -3.35 -10.81 -28.49
N ALA A 123 -2.18 -11.41 -28.72
CA ALA A 123 -1.55 -12.32 -27.77
C ALA A 123 -0.36 -11.62 -27.12
N ALA A 124 -0.35 -11.56 -25.79
CA ALA A 124 0.71 -10.98 -24.95
C ALA A 124 0.88 -9.44 -25.06
N CYS A 125 -0.21 -8.70 -25.22
CA CYS A 125 -0.23 -7.24 -25.22
C CYS A 125 -1.58 -6.74 -24.70
N LEU A 126 -1.69 -5.45 -24.39
CA LEU A 126 -2.90 -4.78 -23.94
C LEU A 126 -3.48 -3.89 -25.03
N THR A 127 -4.82 -3.75 -25.02
CA THR A 127 -5.47 -2.77 -25.89
C THR A 127 -5.08 -1.33 -25.51
N PRO A 128 -5.13 -0.36 -26.43
CA PRO A 128 -4.85 1.03 -26.11
C PRO A 128 -5.74 1.59 -24.97
N LEU A 129 -6.98 1.13 -24.86
CA LEU A 129 -7.88 1.53 -23.76
C LEU A 129 -7.42 0.97 -22.40
N GLN A 130 -6.98 -0.29 -22.36
CA GLN A 130 -6.43 -0.92 -21.16
C GLN A 130 -5.15 -0.21 -20.68
N VAL A 131 -4.22 0.08 -21.60
CA VAL A 131 -2.99 0.82 -21.30
C VAL A 131 -3.33 2.20 -20.73
N ALA A 132 -4.19 2.96 -21.41
CA ALA A 132 -4.61 4.29 -20.95
C ALA A 132 -5.30 4.25 -19.57
N ALA A 133 -6.13 3.24 -19.32
CA ALA A 133 -6.81 3.07 -18.03
C ALA A 133 -5.81 2.78 -16.90
N LEU A 134 -4.88 1.84 -17.06
CA LEU A 134 -3.89 1.54 -16.02
C LEU A 134 -2.90 2.70 -15.82
N ALA A 135 -2.48 3.39 -16.89
CA ALA A 135 -1.65 4.58 -16.80
C ALA A 135 -2.35 5.67 -15.96
N LYS A 136 -3.63 5.94 -16.25
CA LYS A 136 -4.45 6.89 -15.47
C LYS A 136 -4.59 6.46 -14.02
N ILE A 137 -4.86 5.18 -13.76
CA ILE A 137 -5.04 4.63 -12.41
C ILE A 137 -3.75 4.78 -11.58
N HIS A 138 -2.60 4.40 -12.16
CA HIS A 138 -1.31 4.47 -11.48
C HIS A 138 -0.80 5.91 -11.29
N ALA A 139 -1.20 6.86 -12.13
CA ALA A 139 -0.92 8.28 -11.89
C ALA A 139 -1.71 8.86 -10.70
N GLY A 140 -2.82 8.21 -10.32
CA GLY A 140 -3.70 8.65 -9.25
C GLY A 140 -4.66 9.79 -9.64
N PRO A 141 -5.61 10.15 -8.76
CA PRO A 141 -6.65 11.12 -9.06
C PRO A 141 -6.13 12.54 -9.13
N THR A 142 -6.54 13.25 -10.17
CA THR A 142 -6.35 14.69 -10.33
C THR A 142 -7.69 15.38 -10.60
N ASN A 143 -7.80 16.64 -10.21
CA ASN A 143 -8.95 17.47 -10.55
C ASN A 143 -8.72 18.24 -11.87
N SER A 144 -9.70 19.03 -12.31
CA SER A 144 -9.63 19.79 -13.57
C SER A 144 -8.53 20.86 -13.61
N LYS A 145 -7.96 21.22 -12.46
CA LYS A 145 -6.83 22.16 -12.34
C LYS A 145 -5.46 21.45 -12.37
N GLY A 146 -5.44 20.13 -12.38
CA GLY A 146 -4.22 19.32 -12.30
C GLY A 146 -3.67 19.16 -10.88
N GLU A 147 -4.48 19.43 -9.85
CA GLU A 147 -4.08 19.18 -8.46
C GLU A 147 -4.18 17.67 -8.16
N GLN A 148 -3.12 17.08 -7.61
CA GLN A 148 -3.11 15.69 -7.15
C GLN A 148 -3.98 15.56 -5.88
N LEU A 149 -4.92 14.61 -5.89
CA LEU A 149 -5.88 14.42 -4.79
C LEU A 149 -5.49 13.28 -3.84
N TYR A 150 -4.52 12.43 -4.22
CA TYR A 150 -3.97 11.37 -3.39
C TYR A 150 -2.49 11.12 -3.76
N SER A 151 -2.15 9.96 -4.32
CA SER A 151 -0.79 9.53 -4.64
C SER A 151 -0.77 8.76 -5.96
N PRO A 152 0.36 8.77 -6.70
CA PRO A 152 0.63 7.73 -7.69
C PRO A 152 0.80 6.36 -7.03
N TRP A 153 0.85 5.30 -7.85
CA TRP A 153 1.00 3.90 -7.45
C TRP A 153 2.22 3.28 -8.10
N ALA A 154 2.87 2.36 -7.39
CA ALA A 154 4.03 1.65 -7.91
C ALA A 154 3.59 0.56 -8.92
N TRP A 155 4.34 0.44 -10.00
CA TRP A 155 4.35 -0.71 -10.88
C TRP A 155 5.19 -1.83 -10.27
N ASP A 156 4.61 -3.01 -10.15
CA ASP A 156 5.24 -4.17 -9.56
C ASP A 156 4.54 -5.46 -10.02
N SER A 157 5.20 -6.60 -9.90
CA SER A 157 4.73 -7.87 -10.47
C SER A 157 3.50 -8.46 -9.75
N GLY A 158 3.29 -8.08 -8.49
CA GLY A 158 2.14 -8.53 -7.68
C GLY A 158 0.78 -7.98 -8.16
N ILE A 159 0.73 -7.12 -9.17
CA ILE A 159 -0.53 -6.66 -9.81
C ILE A 159 -1.37 -7.81 -10.39
N ALA A 160 -0.72 -8.92 -10.79
CA ALA A 160 -1.41 -10.09 -11.34
C ALA A 160 -2.06 -11.00 -10.29
N SER A 161 -1.91 -10.69 -8.99
CA SER A 161 -2.41 -11.54 -7.93
C SER A 161 -3.94 -11.53 -7.82
N SER A 162 -4.46 -12.61 -7.26
CA SER A 162 -5.86 -12.76 -6.89
C SER A 162 -6.30 -11.74 -5.84
N ASP A 163 -5.42 -11.34 -4.90
CA ASP A 163 -5.72 -10.30 -3.90
C ASP A 163 -5.88 -8.93 -4.57
N TRP A 164 -4.98 -8.56 -5.49
CA TRP A 164 -5.10 -7.30 -6.23
C TRP A 164 -6.43 -7.22 -6.98
N ARG A 165 -6.81 -8.31 -7.66
CA ARG A 165 -8.11 -8.44 -8.34
C ARG A 165 -9.29 -8.37 -7.36
N PHE A 166 -9.18 -9.01 -6.21
CA PHE A 166 -10.22 -8.98 -5.17
C PHE A 166 -10.55 -7.55 -4.72
N TRP A 167 -9.50 -6.76 -4.52
CA TRP A 167 -9.64 -5.37 -4.12
C TRP A 167 -10.18 -4.47 -5.22
N LYS A 168 -9.64 -4.55 -6.44
CA LYS A 168 -9.93 -3.58 -7.50
C LYS A 168 -10.99 -4.02 -8.51
N LEU A 169 -11.05 -5.29 -8.88
CA LEU A 169 -11.81 -5.75 -10.05
C LEU A 169 -13.06 -6.55 -9.75
N GLU A 170 -12.98 -7.56 -8.89
CA GLU A 170 -14.10 -8.48 -8.67
C GLU A 170 -14.01 -9.22 -7.33
N SER A 171 -15.10 -9.84 -6.88
CA SER A 171 -15.06 -10.77 -5.75
C SER A 171 -16.04 -11.92 -5.92
N ALA A 172 -15.82 -13.03 -5.21
CA ALA A 172 -16.75 -14.15 -5.18
C ALA A 172 -17.84 -14.03 -4.09
N ILE A 173 -17.99 -12.85 -3.46
CA ILE A 173 -18.90 -12.66 -2.33
C ILE A 173 -20.32 -12.40 -2.85
N PRO A 174 -21.29 -13.32 -2.65
CA PRO A 174 -22.58 -13.23 -3.33
C PRO A 174 -23.38 -11.94 -3.06
N PRO A 175 -23.42 -11.40 -1.82
CA PRO A 175 -24.07 -10.12 -1.55
C PRO A 175 -23.48 -8.93 -2.31
N TRP A 176 -22.27 -9.03 -2.87
CA TRP A 176 -21.60 -7.96 -3.60
C TRP A 176 -21.83 -8.02 -5.11
N GLY A 177 -22.53 -9.03 -5.62
CA GLY A 177 -22.89 -9.12 -7.03
C GLY A 177 -21.67 -9.14 -7.96
N ASN A 178 -20.62 -9.87 -7.56
CA ASN A 178 -19.29 -9.90 -8.19
C ASN A 178 -18.49 -8.57 -8.13
N GLY A 179 -18.99 -7.54 -7.45
CA GLY A 179 -18.26 -6.31 -7.23
C GLY A 179 -16.99 -6.52 -6.40
N SER A 180 -15.95 -5.76 -6.72
CA SER A 180 -14.72 -5.71 -5.93
C SER A 180 -14.97 -5.11 -4.54
N LEU A 181 -14.04 -5.36 -3.61
CA LEU A 181 -14.14 -4.80 -2.26
C LEU A 181 -14.12 -3.26 -2.27
N ILE A 182 -13.32 -2.64 -3.16
CA ILE A 182 -13.31 -1.19 -3.36
C ILE A 182 -14.66 -0.69 -3.89
N MET A 183 -15.25 -1.37 -4.87
CA MET A 183 -16.52 -0.96 -5.46
C MET A 183 -17.65 -0.95 -4.43
N VAL A 184 -17.70 -1.94 -3.54
CA VAL A 184 -18.79 -2.07 -2.56
C VAL A 184 -18.50 -1.34 -1.24
N MET A 185 -17.50 -1.80 -0.48
CA MET A 185 -17.21 -1.20 0.83
C MET A 185 -16.53 0.15 0.68
N GLY A 186 -15.60 0.29 -0.28
CA GLY A 186 -14.93 1.56 -0.56
C GLY A 186 -15.91 2.67 -0.97
N SER A 187 -16.91 2.35 -1.81
CA SER A 187 -18.00 3.28 -2.14
C SER A 187 -18.82 3.69 -0.93
N ALA A 188 -19.24 2.72 -0.11
CA ALA A 188 -20.07 3.00 1.06
C ALA A 188 -19.32 3.90 2.06
N SER A 189 -18.04 3.63 2.31
CA SER A 189 -17.20 4.45 3.17
C SER A 189 -16.98 5.86 2.62
N LEU A 190 -16.71 6.01 1.30
CA LEU A 190 -16.57 7.34 0.69
C LEU A 190 -17.86 8.16 0.83
N ALA A 191 -19.00 7.56 0.52
CA ALA A 191 -20.30 8.22 0.54
C ALA A 191 -20.76 8.60 1.96
N GLN A 192 -20.60 7.71 2.93
CA GLN A 192 -21.23 7.85 4.26
C GLN A 192 -20.29 8.33 5.36
N ILE A 193 -18.98 8.03 5.25
CA ILE A 193 -18.00 8.26 6.32
C ILE A 193 -17.03 9.38 5.94
N PHE A 194 -16.54 9.37 4.70
CA PHE A 194 -15.42 10.22 4.31
C PHE A 194 -15.82 11.53 3.64
N THR A 195 -17.09 11.76 3.34
CA THR A 195 -17.56 13.03 2.76
C THR A 195 -18.57 13.72 3.68
N THR A 196 -18.50 15.04 3.74
CA THR A 196 -19.44 15.87 4.51
C THR A 196 -20.11 16.93 3.62
N PRO A 197 -21.46 17.07 3.65
CA PRO A 197 -22.39 16.16 4.30
C PRO A 197 -22.36 14.76 3.65
N PRO A 198 -22.67 13.69 4.40
CA PRO A 198 -22.76 12.34 3.86
C PRO A 198 -23.74 12.26 2.70
N THR A 199 -23.37 11.53 1.65
CA THR A 199 -24.25 11.29 0.50
C THR A 199 -25.07 10.04 0.75
N ALA A 200 -26.40 10.14 0.80
CA ALA A 200 -27.26 8.97 0.93
C ALA A 200 -27.18 8.08 -0.32
N VAL A 201 -26.71 6.84 -0.16
CA VAL A 201 -26.59 5.85 -1.24
C VAL A 201 -27.21 4.54 -0.75
N ALA A 202 -27.99 3.88 -1.62
CA ALA A 202 -28.54 2.57 -1.29
C ALA A 202 -27.41 1.53 -1.19
N GLY A 203 -27.51 0.58 -0.26
CA GLY A 203 -26.49 -0.46 -0.08
C GLY A 203 -26.47 -1.55 -1.16
N THR A 204 -27.11 -1.35 -2.31
CA THR A 204 -27.07 -2.32 -3.41
C THR A 204 -25.79 -2.11 -4.23
N PRO A 205 -25.18 -3.19 -4.79
CA PRO A 205 -23.98 -3.07 -5.61
C PRO A 205 -24.11 -2.05 -6.75
N GLU A 206 -25.27 -1.98 -7.39
CA GLU A 206 -25.53 -1.06 -8.51
C GLU A 206 -25.51 0.41 -8.06
N ALA A 207 -26.13 0.73 -6.93
CA ALA A 207 -26.18 2.10 -6.43
C ALA A 207 -24.81 2.59 -5.93
N LEU A 208 -24.01 1.68 -5.35
CA LEU A 208 -22.64 1.95 -4.94
C LEU A 208 -21.73 2.18 -6.17
N LEU A 209 -21.84 1.33 -7.18
CA LEU A 209 -21.14 1.52 -8.45
C LEU A 209 -21.50 2.86 -9.11
N ASP A 210 -22.79 3.20 -9.18
CA ASP A 210 -23.26 4.46 -9.77
C ASP A 210 -22.75 5.68 -9.01
N TYR A 211 -22.62 5.60 -7.68
CA TYR A 211 -22.00 6.66 -6.87
C TYR A 211 -20.54 6.90 -7.27
N LEU A 212 -19.71 5.84 -7.32
CA LEU A 212 -18.30 5.98 -7.73
C LEU A 212 -18.16 6.42 -9.20
N ARG A 213 -19.01 5.90 -10.09
CA ARG A 213 -19.05 6.27 -11.51
C ARG A 213 -19.37 7.75 -11.72
N SER A 214 -20.23 8.33 -10.88
CA SER A 214 -20.68 9.72 -10.99
C SER A 214 -19.89 10.72 -10.13
N PHE A 215 -18.96 10.23 -9.30
CA PHE A 215 -18.14 11.06 -8.42
C PHE A 215 -17.35 12.11 -9.20
N ASN A 216 -17.49 13.37 -8.79
CA ASN A 216 -16.84 14.51 -9.43
C ASN A 216 -15.61 14.97 -8.63
N PHE A 217 -14.43 14.90 -9.24
CA PHE A 217 -13.15 15.23 -8.59
C PHE A 217 -12.96 16.73 -8.29
N ASP A 218 -13.77 17.62 -8.89
CA ASP A 218 -13.74 19.05 -8.57
C ASP A 218 -14.70 19.42 -7.43
N THR A 219 -15.85 18.75 -7.32
CA THR A 219 -16.92 19.14 -6.39
C THR A 219 -17.15 18.18 -5.24
N ASP A 220 -16.90 16.89 -5.42
CA ASP A 220 -17.10 15.88 -4.38
C ASP A 220 -15.83 15.60 -3.60
N ALA A 221 -14.66 15.55 -4.25
CA ALA A 221 -13.38 15.36 -3.57
C ALA A 221 -13.12 16.37 -2.43
N PRO A 222 -13.41 17.68 -2.57
CA PRO A 222 -13.22 18.64 -1.47
C PRO A 222 -14.08 18.34 -0.23
N LYS A 223 -15.13 17.51 -0.34
CA LYS A 223 -16.01 17.16 0.80
C LYS A 223 -15.31 16.33 1.86
N ILE A 224 -14.14 15.76 1.60
CA ILE A 224 -13.34 15.07 2.63
C ILE A 224 -12.76 16.04 3.67
N PHE A 225 -12.66 17.32 3.31
CA PHE A 225 -12.20 18.42 4.17
C PHE A 225 -13.36 19.29 4.69
N ALA A 226 -14.60 18.99 4.31
CA ALA A 226 -15.76 19.80 4.67
C ALA A 226 -16.26 19.50 6.07
N THR A 227 -16.98 20.46 6.64
CA THR A 227 -17.73 20.34 7.90
C THR A 227 -19.11 20.95 7.71
N ASP A 228 -20.04 20.63 8.61
CA ASP A 228 -21.33 21.29 8.72
C ASP A 228 -21.78 21.45 10.18
N ALA A 229 -23.05 21.82 10.40
CA ALA A 229 -23.59 22.04 11.75
C ALA A 229 -23.74 20.74 12.58
N THR A 230 -23.75 19.57 11.94
CA THR A 230 -23.86 18.25 12.57
C THR A 230 -22.49 17.56 12.65
N PHE A 231 -21.70 17.63 11.58
CA PHE A 231 -20.36 17.07 11.47
C PHE A 231 -19.33 18.20 11.57
N THR A 232 -18.94 18.53 12.80
CA THR A 232 -18.09 19.68 13.10
C THR A 232 -16.59 19.44 12.90
N GLU A 233 -16.19 18.21 12.58
CA GLU A 233 -14.83 17.82 12.22
C GLU A 233 -14.87 17.15 10.85
N SER A 234 -13.88 17.44 10.00
CA SER A 234 -13.83 16.83 8.66
C SER A 234 -13.35 15.38 8.74
N ALA A 235 -13.64 14.61 7.68
CA ALA A 235 -13.14 13.24 7.60
C ALA A 235 -11.61 13.18 7.65
N MET A 236 -10.92 14.13 7.03
CA MET A 236 -9.46 14.23 7.09
C MET A 236 -8.96 14.50 8.52
N ASP A 237 -9.58 15.42 9.27
CA ASP A 237 -9.15 15.73 10.64
C ASP A 237 -9.30 14.54 11.61
N VAL A 238 -10.33 13.71 11.38
CA VAL A 238 -10.60 12.53 12.21
C VAL A 238 -9.79 11.31 11.77
N MET A 239 -9.64 11.12 10.46
CA MET A 239 -9.09 9.88 9.91
C MET A 239 -7.57 9.91 9.73
N THR A 240 -6.98 11.08 9.52
CA THR A 240 -5.55 11.20 9.23
C THR A 240 -4.76 11.56 10.49
N PRO A 241 -3.56 10.99 10.71
CA PRO A 241 -2.69 11.42 11.80
C PRO A 241 -2.43 12.94 11.72
N PRO A 242 -2.49 13.68 12.83
CA PRO A 242 -2.10 15.09 12.82
C PRO A 242 -0.69 15.28 12.24
N GLY A 243 -0.53 16.24 11.34
CA GLY A 243 0.75 16.49 10.67
C GLY A 243 1.14 15.45 9.63
N ALA A 244 0.24 14.56 9.16
CA ALA A 244 0.62 13.55 8.17
C ALA A 244 1.22 14.10 6.86
N ASP A 245 0.84 15.31 6.43
CA ASP A 245 1.41 15.94 5.22
C ASP A 245 2.78 16.62 5.50
N ASP A 246 3.14 16.81 6.77
CA ASP A 246 4.40 17.42 7.27
C ASP A 246 4.82 16.79 8.63
N PRO A 247 5.21 15.50 8.64
CA PRO A 247 5.36 14.74 9.88
C PRO A 247 6.67 15.07 10.60
N GLU A 248 6.60 15.36 11.90
CA GLU A 248 7.79 15.52 12.76
C GLU A 248 7.97 14.36 13.76
N LEU A 249 6.85 13.90 14.35
CA LEU A 249 6.81 12.90 15.44
C LEU A 249 7.78 13.21 16.60
N ALA A 250 8.02 14.50 16.88
CA ALA A 250 8.97 14.95 17.88
C ALA A 250 8.65 14.40 19.29
N GLU A 251 7.38 14.39 19.69
CA GLU A 251 6.99 13.88 21.01
C GLU A 251 7.23 12.37 21.15
N LEU A 252 6.97 11.57 20.10
CA LEU A 252 7.29 10.14 20.10
C LEU A 252 8.81 9.91 20.23
N ARG A 253 9.60 10.64 19.42
CA ARG A 253 11.05 10.57 19.43
C ARG A 253 11.63 10.94 20.80
N ASP A 254 11.16 12.05 21.37
CA ASP A 254 11.66 12.59 22.64
C ASP A 254 11.22 11.72 23.83
N ALA A 255 10.11 10.98 23.72
CA ALA A 255 9.69 9.94 24.66
C ALA A 255 10.49 8.63 24.53
N GLY A 256 11.33 8.49 23.48
CA GLY A 256 12.13 7.30 23.22
C GLY A 256 11.41 6.20 22.43
N GLY A 257 10.19 6.48 21.95
CA GLY A 257 9.37 5.51 21.21
C GLY A 257 10.01 5.08 19.89
N LYS A 258 9.84 3.82 19.52
CA LYS A 258 10.34 3.23 18.27
C LYS A 258 9.19 2.81 17.37
N MET A 259 9.37 2.97 16.06
CA MET A 259 8.36 2.59 15.08
C MET A 259 8.98 1.85 13.90
N ILE A 260 8.41 0.70 13.53
CA ILE A 260 8.71 0.02 12.27
C ILE A 260 7.48 0.15 11.38
N VAL A 261 7.68 0.67 10.18
CA VAL A 261 6.69 0.73 9.11
C VAL A 261 7.09 -0.27 8.03
N PHE A 262 6.17 -1.10 7.56
CA PHE A 262 6.39 -1.94 6.38
C PHE A 262 5.20 -1.87 5.43
N HIS A 263 5.42 -1.91 4.12
CA HIS A 263 4.34 -1.76 3.14
C HIS A 263 4.65 -2.56 1.88
N GLY A 264 3.65 -3.30 1.39
CA GLY A 264 3.74 -4.04 0.14
C GLY A 264 3.79 -3.12 -1.07
N VAL A 265 4.68 -3.40 -2.01
CA VAL A 265 4.86 -2.55 -3.20
C VAL A 265 3.68 -2.70 -4.17
N SER A 266 3.05 -3.88 -4.20
CA SER A 266 1.87 -4.20 -4.99
C SER A 266 0.56 -4.02 -4.21
N ASP A 267 0.54 -3.31 -3.08
CA ASP A 267 -0.69 -3.08 -2.32
C ASP A 267 -1.73 -2.34 -3.19
N PRO A 268 -2.94 -2.92 -3.42
CA PRO A 268 -3.99 -2.29 -4.23
C PRO A 268 -4.82 -1.23 -3.50
N VAL A 269 -4.67 -1.10 -2.18
CA VAL A 269 -5.56 -0.32 -1.31
C VAL A 269 -4.92 0.99 -0.87
N PHE A 270 -3.67 0.93 -0.44
CA PHE A 270 -2.87 2.10 -0.06
C PHE A 270 -1.60 2.12 -0.88
N SER A 271 -1.20 3.31 -1.36
CA SER A 271 -0.01 3.38 -2.18
C SER A 271 1.23 3.35 -1.29
N VAL A 272 2.14 2.41 -1.56
CA VAL A 272 3.47 2.43 -0.95
C VAL A 272 4.22 3.75 -1.21
N LEU A 273 3.91 4.43 -2.32
CA LEU A 273 4.52 5.71 -2.66
C LEU A 273 4.03 6.84 -1.75
N ASP A 274 2.79 6.78 -1.24
CA ASP A 274 2.27 7.70 -0.21
C ASP A 274 3.03 7.52 1.11
N THR A 275 3.23 6.26 1.53
CA THR A 275 4.06 5.97 2.72
C THR A 275 5.53 6.35 2.51
N THR A 276 6.06 6.16 1.30
CA THR A 276 7.44 6.52 0.97
C THR A 276 7.64 8.04 1.06
N GLU A 277 6.70 8.82 0.53
CA GLU A 277 6.75 10.28 0.60
C GLU A 277 6.58 10.78 2.05
N TRP A 278 5.68 10.17 2.81
CA TRP A 278 5.53 10.44 4.24
C TRP A 278 6.85 10.21 4.99
N TYR A 279 7.54 9.10 4.74
CA TYR A 279 8.82 8.79 5.39
C TYR A 279 9.93 9.77 4.98
N ARG A 280 10.02 10.12 3.69
CA ARG A 280 11.00 11.12 3.20
C ARG A 280 10.82 12.48 3.89
N ARG A 281 9.57 12.92 4.09
CA ARG A 281 9.28 14.17 4.82
C ARG A 281 9.64 14.06 6.29
N LEU A 282 9.30 12.93 6.92
CA LEU A 282 9.66 12.68 8.31
C LEU A 282 11.17 12.78 8.49
N ASP A 283 11.93 12.13 7.61
CA ASP A 283 13.39 12.13 7.65
C ASP A 283 13.97 13.53 7.47
N ALA A 284 13.52 14.26 6.45
CA ALA A 284 13.93 15.64 6.22
C ALA A 284 13.61 16.57 7.42
N ASN A 285 12.43 16.41 8.02
CA ASN A 285 12.00 17.19 9.20
C ASN A 285 12.80 16.83 10.47
N ASN A 286 13.47 15.69 10.46
CA ASN A 286 14.32 15.21 11.55
C ASN A 286 15.83 15.39 11.24
N GLY A 287 16.20 16.11 10.19
CA GLY A 287 17.60 16.35 9.82
C GLY A 287 18.30 15.11 9.26
N ASP A 288 17.57 14.32 8.46
CA ASP A 288 18.02 13.06 7.86
C ASP A 288 18.39 12.00 8.92
N ALA A 289 17.66 12.01 10.03
CA ALA A 289 17.87 11.13 11.20
C ALA A 289 16.55 10.51 11.71
N ALA A 290 15.50 10.42 10.89
CA ALA A 290 14.29 9.69 11.30
C ALA A 290 14.59 8.22 11.59
N GLU A 291 15.61 7.67 10.92
CA GLU A 291 16.05 6.29 11.07
C GLU A 291 16.48 5.89 12.51
N ASP A 292 16.73 6.87 13.39
CA ASP A 292 17.05 6.67 14.81
C ASP A 292 15.83 6.23 15.65
N PHE A 293 14.61 6.44 15.14
CA PHE A 293 13.37 6.09 15.85
C PHE A 293 12.24 5.54 14.97
N VAL A 294 12.30 5.75 13.64
CA VAL A 294 11.38 5.15 12.67
C VAL A 294 12.15 4.45 11.57
N ARG A 295 11.85 3.18 11.29
CA ARG A 295 12.42 2.45 10.15
C ARG A 295 11.31 2.05 9.18
N PHE A 296 11.52 2.26 7.88
CA PHE A 296 10.55 1.93 6.84
C PHE A 296 11.08 0.83 5.92
N TYR A 297 10.25 -0.18 5.63
CA TYR A 297 10.58 -1.31 4.78
C TYR A 297 9.54 -1.46 3.65
N ARG A 298 10.02 -1.55 2.41
CA ARG A 298 9.18 -1.90 1.27
C ARG A 298 9.27 -3.41 1.04
N VAL A 299 8.15 -4.06 0.76
CA VAL A 299 8.09 -5.51 0.48
C VAL A 299 7.70 -5.72 -0.98
N PRO A 300 8.67 -5.95 -1.90
CA PRO A 300 8.41 -6.21 -3.32
C PRO A 300 7.43 -7.35 -3.52
N GLY A 301 6.52 -7.25 -4.49
CA GLY A 301 5.51 -8.26 -4.81
C GLY A 301 4.38 -8.41 -3.79
N MET A 302 4.50 -7.84 -2.59
CA MET A 302 3.48 -8.01 -1.55
C MET A 302 2.28 -7.12 -1.85
N ASN A 303 1.08 -7.69 -1.78
CA ASN A 303 -0.17 -6.95 -1.88
C ASN A 303 -0.64 -6.44 -0.50
N HIS A 304 -1.96 -6.27 -0.31
CA HIS A 304 -2.50 -5.77 0.94
C HIS A 304 -2.53 -6.88 2.00
N GLY A 305 -1.84 -6.67 3.11
CA GLY A 305 -1.66 -7.74 4.09
C GLY A 305 -0.34 -8.47 3.89
N ALA A 306 -0.40 -9.80 3.90
CA ALA A 306 0.73 -10.71 3.67
C ALA A 306 0.41 -11.64 2.49
N SER A 307 -0.08 -11.07 1.39
CA SER A 307 -0.49 -11.75 0.16
C SER A 307 0.41 -11.34 -1.02
N GLY A 308 0.23 -11.98 -2.17
CA GLY A 308 1.02 -11.75 -3.38
C GLY A 308 2.19 -12.74 -3.54
N PRO A 309 2.80 -12.79 -4.74
CA PRO A 309 3.83 -13.76 -5.08
C PRO A 309 5.21 -13.33 -4.52
N THR A 310 5.39 -13.32 -3.20
CA THR A 310 6.63 -12.85 -2.57
C THR A 310 6.94 -13.44 -1.19
N THR A 311 8.08 -13.04 -0.62
CA THR A 311 8.56 -13.35 0.72
C THR A 311 7.74 -12.60 1.79
N THR A 312 6.68 -13.25 2.26
CA THR A 312 5.70 -12.71 3.21
C THR A 312 5.89 -13.21 4.64
N ASP A 313 6.78 -14.18 4.86
CA ASP A 313 7.13 -14.70 6.18
C ASP A 313 8.31 -13.91 6.77
N PHE A 314 8.03 -12.97 7.67
CA PHE A 314 9.01 -12.09 8.30
C PHE A 314 8.63 -11.79 9.75
N ASP A 315 9.63 -11.44 10.58
CA ASP A 315 9.43 -11.12 12.01
C ASP A 315 9.90 -9.70 12.35
N PHE A 316 9.12 -8.70 11.93
CA PHE A 316 9.34 -7.31 12.34
C PHE A 316 9.05 -7.06 13.82
N PHE A 317 8.22 -7.90 14.47
CA PHE A 317 7.82 -7.65 15.85
C PHE A 317 8.97 -7.93 16.82
N SER A 318 9.68 -9.07 16.66
CA SER A 318 10.87 -9.34 17.46
C SER A 318 11.95 -8.27 17.24
N ALA A 319 12.12 -7.81 15.99
CA ALA A 319 13.05 -6.71 15.68
C ALA A 319 12.67 -5.39 16.37
N LEU A 320 11.37 -5.07 16.46
CA LEU A 320 10.89 -3.91 17.21
C LEU A 320 11.13 -4.05 18.71
N VAL A 321 10.88 -5.24 19.28
CA VAL A 321 11.14 -5.54 20.70
C VAL A 321 12.62 -5.35 21.01
N ASP A 322 13.52 -5.91 20.19
CA ASP A 322 14.96 -5.73 20.39
C ASP A 322 15.40 -4.27 20.28
N TRP A 323 14.75 -3.48 19.41
CA TRP A 323 15.03 -2.06 19.30
C TRP A 323 14.61 -1.28 20.53
N VAL A 324 13.41 -1.54 21.04
CA VAL A 324 12.86 -0.88 22.22
C VAL A 324 13.62 -1.27 23.49
N GLU A 325 13.81 -2.56 23.72
CA GLU A 325 14.31 -3.06 25.00
C GLU A 325 15.84 -3.07 25.10
N ASN A 326 16.53 -3.27 23.96
CA ASN A 326 17.98 -3.45 23.91
C ASN A 326 18.70 -2.34 23.14
N GLY A 327 17.97 -1.40 22.51
CA GLY A 327 18.56 -0.32 21.71
C GLY A 327 19.14 -0.80 20.37
N THR A 328 18.82 -2.02 19.94
CA THR A 328 19.33 -2.62 18.69
C THR A 328 18.44 -2.21 17.53
N ALA A 329 18.82 -1.16 16.79
CA ALA A 329 18.07 -0.73 15.62
C ALA A 329 18.01 -1.85 14.56
N PRO A 330 16.84 -2.08 13.94
CA PRO A 330 16.70 -3.12 12.93
C PRO A 330 17.44 -2.71 11.66
N GLU A 331 18.29 -3.60 11.16
CA GLU A 331 18.95 -3.48 9.86
C GLU A 331 18.10 -4.20 8.80
N ALA A 332 18.68 -5.14 8.06
CA ALA A 332 17.95 -6.02 7.15
C ALA A 332 17.12 -7.05 7.92
N ILE A 333 15.86 -7.23 7.53
CA ILE A 333 14.99 -8.29 8.04
C ILE A 333 14.93 -9.41 6.99
N GLU A 334 15.29 -10.63 7.38
CA GLU A 334 15.12 -11.78 6.50
C GLU A 334 13.63 -12.10 6.35
N ALA A 335 13.19 -12.29 5.11
CA ALA A 335 11.85 -12.72 4.77
C ALA A 335 11.90 -13.98 3.90
N ALA A 336 10.94 -14.87 4.06
CA ALA A 336 10.82 -16.11 3.31
C ALA A 336 9.45 -16.23 2.62
N VAL A 337 9.34 -17.10 1.62
CA VAL A 337 8.05 -17.49 1.05
C VAL A 337 7.34 -18.45 2.01
N MET A 338 6.15 -18.07 2.48
CA MET A 338 5.29 -18.96 3.27
C MET A 338 4.96 -20.23 2.48
N ALA A 339 5.00 -21.39 3.12
CA ALA A 339 4.78 -22.68 2.47
C ALA A 339 3.39 -22.77 1.79
N GLU A 340 2.38 -22.13 2.37
CA GLU A 340 1.01 -22.04 1.89
C GLU A 340 0.78 -20.99 0.79
N ASN A 341 1.77 -20.15 0.47
CA ASN A 341 1.63 -19.12 -0.56
C ASN A 341 1.65 -19.74 -1.96
N ALA A 342 0.47 -20.14 -2.46
CA ALA A 342 0.31 -20.80 -3.75
C ALA A 342 0.77 -19.94 -4.94
N GLU A 343 0.59 -18.62 -4.88
CA GLU A 343 0.99 -17.70 -5.96
C GLU A 343 2.50 -17.58 -6.06
N ALA A 344 3.19 -17.38 -4.93
CA ALA A 344 4.66 -17.36 -4.88
C ALA A 344 5.25 -18.72 -5.32
N ASN A 345 4.66 -19.83 -4.86
CA ASN A 345 5.09 -21.17 -5.26
C ASN A 345 4.89 -21.42 -6.78
N ALA A 346 3.78 -20.95 -7.35
CA ALA A 346 3.53 -21.05 -8.80
C ALA A 346 4.47 -20.15 -9.62
N ALA A 347 4.92 -19.02 -9.04
CA ALA A 347 5.96 -18.16 -9.60
C ALA A 347 7.38 -18.74 -9.48
N GLY A 348 7.55 -19.91 -8.84
CA GLY A 348 8.85 -20.57 -8.69
C GLY A 348 9.68 -20.07 -7.51
N LEU A 349 9.07 -19.30 -6.58
CA LEU A 349 9.75 -18.71 -5.43
C LEU A 349 9.76 -19.64 -4.20
N ALA A 350 9.37 -20.90 -4.35
CA ALA A 350 9.31 -21.86 -3.25
C ALA A 350 10.69 -22.00 -2.55
N GLY A 351 10.75 -21.67 -1.27
CA GLY A 351 11.98 -21.73 -0.47
C GLY A 351 12.96 -20.57 -0.69
N VAL A 352 12.58 -19.55 -1.48
CA VAL A 352 13.37 -18.32 -1.61
C VAL A 352 13.30 -17.53 -0.30
N THR A 353 14.46 -17.04 0.14
CA THR A 353 14.58 -16.01 1.18
C THR A 353 15.18 -14.74 0.60
N ARG A 354 14.84 -13.59 1.18
CA ARG A 354 15.34 -12.28 0.74
C ARG A 354 15.48 -11.33 1.92
N LYS A 355 16.37 -10.34 1.78
CA LYS A 355 16.50 -9.25 2.75
C LYS A 355 15.47 -8.17 2.47
N LEU A 356 14.68 -7.79 3.46
CA LEU A 356 13.93 -6.54 3.49
C LEU A 356 14.84 -5.47 4.06
N CYS A 357 15.23 -4.51 3.22
CA CYS A 357 16.18 -3.46 3.57
C CYS A 357 15.47 -2.21 4.10
N PRO A 358 16.07 -1.50 5.09
CA PRO A 358 15.54 -0.23 5.53
C PRO A 358 15.67 0.79 4.39
N PHE A 359 14.57 1.45 4.07
CA PHE A 359 14.51 2.49 3.05
C PHE A 359 15.55 3.61 3.34
N PRO A 360 16.28 4.11 2.34
CA PRO A 360 16.09 3.91 0.89
C PRO A 360 16.80 2.70 0.29
N LEU A 361 17.51 1.91 1.10
CA LEU A 361 18.30 0.77 0.61
C LEU A 361 17.40 -0.33 0.02
N VAL A 362 17.96 -1.08 -0.92
CA VAL A 362 17.31 -2.25 -1.53
C VAL A 362 18.21 -3.47 -1.49
N ALA A 363 17.62 -4.67 -1.49
CA ALA A 363 18.40 -5.90 -1.57
C ALA A 363 18.98 -6.04 -2.97
N THR A 364 20.31 -5.99 -3.07
CA THR A 364 21.06 -6.14 -4.31
C THR A 364 21.85 -7.44 -4.27
N TYR A 365 21.76 -8.26 -5.31
CA TYR A 365 22.51 -9.51 -5.40
C TYR A 365 24.01 -9.24 -5.50
N VAL A 366 24.81 -10.00 -4.75
CA VAL A 366 26.27 -9.87 -4.72
C VAL A 366 26.93 -11.13 -5.29
N GLU A 367 26.80 -12.25 -4.59
CA GLU A 367 27.33 -13.55 -4.98
C GLU A 367 26.72 -14.65 -4.11
N GLY A 368 26.77 -15.91 -4.57
CA GLY A 368 26.28 -17.07 -3.81
C GLY A 368 25.00 -17.67 -4.36
N ASP A 369 24.25 -18.38 -3.51
CA ASP A 369 22.96 -18.97 -3.86
C ASP A 369 21.91 -17.87 -4.07
N ALA A 370 21.42 -17.73 -5.31
CA ALA A 370 20.44 -16.73 -5.70
C ALA A 370 19.11 -16.82 -4.92
N SER A 371 18.80 -17.99 -4.35
CA SER A 371 17.58 -18.19 -3.56
C SER A 371 17.73 -17.80 -2.08
N ALA A 372 18.94 -17.42 -1.63
CA ALA A 372 19.25 -17.27 -0.22
C ALA A 372 19.57 -15.80 0.14
N ALA A 373 18.97 -15.31 1.22
CA ALA A 373 19.07 -13.93 1.68
C ALA A 373 20.52 -13.47 1.95
N GLU A 374 21.41 -14.38 2.38
CA GLU A 374 22.82 -14.09 2.61
C GLU A 374 23.58 -13.64 1.36
N SER A 375 23.10 -13.99 0.17
CA SER A 375 23.71 -13.63 -1.12
C SER A 375 23.42 -12.18 -1.54
N PHE A 376 22.62 -11.45 -0.74
CA PHE A 376 22.22 -10.08 -0.99
C PHE A 376 22.83 -9.12 0.03
N ALA A 377 23.03 -7.87 -0.37
CA ALA A 377 23.38 -6.77 0.52
C ALA A 377 22.37 -5.64 0.36
N CYS A 378 22.08 -4.91 1.44
CA CYS A 378 21.32 -3.66 1.35
C CYS A 378 22.22 -2.55 0.83
N GLN A 379 21.91 -2.00 -0.34
CA GLN A 379 22.69 -0.97 -1.04
C GLN A 379 21.81 0.17 -1.54
#